data_AF-A0A9E6PNQ3-F1
#
_entry.id   AF-A0A9E6PNQ3-F1
#
_cell.length_a   1.000
_cell.length_b   1.000
_cell.length_c   1.000
_cell.angle_alpha   90.00
_cell.angle_beta   90.00
_cell.angle_gamma   90.00
#
_symmetry.space_group_name_H-M   'P 1'
#
loop_
_entity.id
_entity.type
_entity.pdbx_description
1 polymer ?
#
loop_
_entity_poly.entity_id
_entity_poly.type
_entity_poly.pdbx_seq_one_letter_code
_entity_poly.pdbx_strand_id
1 'polypeptide(L)'
;MYLSQFLGVALSCAALCGLLSFAAYASAPQALATLTVEISNESPQPLELLGTGLDLQGAPVSSFSIASGERRELHLEGQRAWFIYGSGPRKCRFVAQHSLKQRFTDSEHTSYLPVWSRQAESIGERTASCKARLSKTLKAPPYSYSVKFSMG
;
A
#
# COMPACT_ATOMS: atom_id res chain seq x y z
N MET A 1 26.66 48.96 46.92
CA MET A 1 26.27 47.57 46.55
C MET A 1 24.86 47.62 45.99
N TYR A 2 24.49 46.72 45.07
CA TYR A 2 23.24 46.69 44.27
C TYR A 2 23.26 47.46 42.94
N LEU A 3 24.11 47.03 42.00
CA LEU A 3 23.80 47.22 40.57
C LEU A 3 24.24 46.03 39.71
N SER A 4 24.34 44.84 40.31
CA SER A 4 24.76 43.60 39.65
C SER A 4 23.57 42.67 39.32
N GLN A 5 22.34 43.16 39.42
CA GLN A 5 21.12 42.32 39.33
C GLN A 5 20.33 42.48 38.03
N PHE A 6 20.69 43.40 37.12
CA PHE A 6 19.91 43.61 35.89
C PHE A 6 20.40 42.82 34.66
N LEU A 7 21.57 42.17 34.71
CA LEU A 7 22.07 41.35 33.60
C LEU A 7 21.66 39.88 33.64
N GLY A 8 20.94 39.43 34.69
CA GLY A 8 20.59 38.02 34.87
C GLY A 8 19.30 37.57 34.17
N VAL A 9 18.45 38.49 33.69
CA VAL A 9 17.10 38.14 33.20
C VAL A 9 17.03 38.02 31.67
N ALA A 10 18.02 38.54 30.93
CA ALA A 10 18.01 38.48 29.47
C ALA A 10 18.59 37.18 28.88
N LEU A 11 19.38 36.41 29.65
CA LEU A 11 20.04 35.20 29.15
C LEU A 11 19.24 33.90 29.37
N SER A 12 18.10 33.93 30.06
CA SER A 12 17.29 32.73 30.30
C SER A 12 16.15 32.53 29.29
N CYS A 13 15.86 33.51 28.42
CA CYS A 13 14.77 33.39 27.43
C CYS A 13 15.23 32.81 26.08
N ALA A 14 16.53 32.89 25.75
CA ALA A 14 17.07 32.39 24.48
C ALA A 14 17.38 30.88 24.49
N ALA A 15 17.53 30.26 25.65
CA ALA A 15 17.89 28.84 25.77
C ALA A 15 16.67 27.88 25.71
N LEU A 16 15.45 28.38 25.89
CA LEU A 16 14.23 27.56 25.95
C LEU A 16 13.46 27.48 24.61
N CYS A 17 13.75 28.35 23.64
CA CYS A 17 13.08 28.31 22.34
C CYS A 17 13.68 27.31 21.34
N GLY A 18 14.82 26.68 21.66
CA GLY A 18 15.54 25.78 20.75
C GLY A 18 15.11 24.31 20.76
N LEU A 19 14.19 23.90 21.65
CA LEU A 19 13.90 22.47 21.89
C LEU A 19 12.57 21.94 21.33
N LEU A 20 11.83 22.73 20.53
CA LEU A 20 10.52 22.32 20.03
C LEU A 20 10.39 22.38 18.50
N SER A 21 11.46 22.10 17.76
CA SER A 21 11.34 21.72 16.35
C SER A 21 11.32 20.19 16.22
N PHE A 22 10.39 19.55 16.93
CA PHE A 22 9.83 18.30 16.41
C PHE A 22 9.03 18.72 15.19
N ALA A 23 9.64 18.62 14.00
CA ALA A 23 8.88 18.50 12.78
C ALA A 23 7.99 17.26 12.97
N ALA A 24 6.75 17.52 13.41
CA ALA A 24 5.71 16.53 13.37
C ALA A 24 5.58 16.19 11.89
N TYR A 25 6.23 15.10 11.48
CA TYR A 25 5.78 14.36 10.32
C TYR A 25 4.36 13.95 10.69
N ALA A 26 3.39 14.78 10.33
CA ALA A 26 2.00 14.39 10.29
C ALA A 26 1.96 13.25 9.28
N SER A 27 2.15 12.03 9.77
CA SER A 27 1.85 10.83 9.02
C SER A 27 0.39 10.99 8.64
N ALA A 28 0.13 11.16 7.33
CA ALA A 28 -1.23 11.25 6.82
C ALA A 28 -2.06 10.17 7.49
N PRO A 29 -3.29 10.49 7.96
CA PRO A 29 -4.14 9.49 8.59
C PRO A 29 -4.19 8.26 7.67
N GLN A 30 -3.92 7.08 8.23
CA GLN A 30 -4.01 5.83 7.50
C GLN A 30 -5.48 5.65 7.11
N ALA A 31 -5.86 6.17 5.95
CA ALA A 31 -7.19 5.95 5.45
C ALA A 31 -7.30 4.48 5.09
N LEU A 32 -8.18 3.78 5.81
CA LEU A 32 -8.63 2.45 5.45
C LEU A 32 -9.16 2.53 4.02
N ALA A 33 -8.54 1.75 3.14
CA ALA A 33 -8.97 1.61 1.76
C ALA A 33 -9.40 0.16 1.54
N THR A 34 -10.52 -0.01 0.85
CA THR A 34 -10.99 -1.32 0.42
C THR A 34 -10.38 -1.65 -0.93
N LEU A 35 -9.71 -2.80 -1.03
CA LEU A 35 -9.11 -3.30 -2.25
C LEU A 35 -9.84 -4.57 -2.69
N THR A 36 -10.35 -4.59 -3.92
CA THR A 36 -10.80 -5.82 -4.57
C THR A 36 -9.73 -6.31 -5.54
N VAL A 37 -9.25 -7.53 -5.36
CA VAL A 37 -8.31 -8.17 -6.28
C VAL A 37 -9.01 -9.30 -7.02
N GLU A 38 -8.96 -9.28 -8.34
CA GLU A 38 -9.38 -10.40 -9.19
C GLU A 38 -8.13 -11.00 -9.84
N ILE A 39 -7.86 -12.28 -9.62
CA ILE A 39 -6.75 -13.00 -10.28
C ILE A 39 -7.34 -14.01 -11.27
N SER A 40 -6.92 -13.90 -12.53
CA SER A 40 -7.32 -14.79 -13.62
C SER A 40 -6.17 -15.72 -14.02
N ASN A 41 -6.44 -17.02 -14.08
CA ASN A 41 -5.51 -18.00 -14.63
C ASN A 41 -5.74 -18.15 -16.14
N GLU A 42 -4.86 -17.56 -16.94
CA GLU A 42 -4.83 -17.70 -18.41
C GLU A 42 -3.86 -18.82 -18.85
N SER A 43 -3.24 -19.53 -17.91
CA SER A 43 -2.27 -20.58 -18.19
C SER A 43 -2.93 -21.97 -18.26
N PRO A 44 -2.33 -22.96 -18.96
CA PRO A 44 -2.92 -24.31 -19.09
C PRO A 44 -2.93 -25.15 -17.81
N GLN A 45 -2.20 -24.72 -16.78
CA GLN A 45 -2.03 -25.45 -15.52
C GLN A 45 -2.64 -24.65 -14.38
N PRO A 46 -2.98 -25.28 -13.24
CA PRO A 46 -3.40 -24.55 -12.06
C PRO A 46 -2.34 -23.55 -11.59
N LEU A 47 -2.78 -22.39 -11.10
CA LEU A 47 -1.91 -21.48 -10.37
C LEU A 47 -1.95 -21.82 -8.90
N GLU A 48 -0.78 -21.95 -8.30
CA GLU A 48 -0.61 -22.10 -6.86
C GLU A 48 -0.15 -20.77 -6.25
N LEU A 49 -0.72 -20.42 -5.10
CA LEU A 49 -0.22 -19.30 -4.31
C LEU A 49 1.11 -19.74 -3.66
N LEU A 50 2.18 -19.00 -3.90
CA LEU A 50 3.52 -19.28 -3.38
C LEU A 50 3.95 -18.30 -2.29
N GLY A 51 3.28 -17.16 -2.19
CA GLY A 51 3.53 -16.15 -1.18
C GLY A 51 2.54 -15.01 -1.24
N THR A 52 2.29 -14.37 -0.10
CA THR A 52 1.40 -13.22 -0.01
C THR A 52 1.86 -12.25 1.07
N GLY A 53 1.54 -10.96 0.89
CA GLY A 53 1.75 -9.91 1.88
C GLY A 53 0.57 -9.70 2.82
N LEU A 54 -0.40 -10.60 2.81
CA LEU A 54 -1.65 -10.52 3.56
C LEU A 54 -1.68 -11.61 4.61
N ASP A 55 -2.31 -11.33 5.75
CA ASP A 55 -2.63 -12.36 6.72
C ASP A 55 -3.70 -13.30 6.14
N LEU A 56 -3.37 -14.59 6.05
CA LEU A 56 -4.28 -15.63 5.57
C LEU A 56 -5.19 -16.16 6.70
N GLN A 57 -5.07 -15.65 7.92
CA GLN A 57 -5.85 -16.06 9.10
C GLN A 57 -5.82 -17.57 9.34
N GLY A 58 -4.70 -18.21 9.02
CA GLY A 58 -4.51 -19.67 9.15
C GLY A 58 -5.15 -20.51 8.04
N ALA A 59 -5.75 -19.91 7.01
CA ALA A 59 -6.25 -20.66 5.85
C ALA A 59 -5.08 -21.32 5.08
N PRO A 60 -5.24 -22.59 4.62
CA PRO A 60 -4.18 -23.26 3.88
C PRO A 60 -3.98 -22.59 2.52
N VAL A 61 -2.73 -22.43 2.10
CA VAL A 61 -2.34 -21.78 0.83
C VAL A 61 -3.00 -22.44 -0.39
N SER A 62 -3.18 -23.77 -0.36
CA SER A 62 -3.87 -24.54 -1.40
C SER A 62 -5.33 -24.14 -1.61
N SER A 63 -5.98 -23.55 -0.61
CA SER A 63 -7.35 -23.02 -0.76
C SER A 63 -7.41 -21.85 -1.76
N PHE A 64 -6.27 -21.23 -2.08
CA PHE A 64 -6.13 -20.13 -3.04
C PHE A 64 -5.64 -20.58 -4.42
N SER A 65 -5.54 -21.89 -4.68
CA SER A 65 -5.25 -22.40 -6.02
C SER A 65 -6.36 -22.00 -6.99
N ILE A 66 -5.98 -21.71 -8.24
CA ILE A 66 -6.90 -21.23 -9.28
C ILE A 66 -6.76 -22.16 -10.49
N ALA A 67 -7.82 -22.89 -10.86
CA ALA A 67 -7.74 -23.82 -11.97
C ALA A 67 -7.55 -23.08 -13.30
N SER A 68 -7.14 -23.81 -14.35
CA SER A 68 -6.96 -23.24 -15.70
C SER A 68 -8.27 -22.61 -16.19
N GLY A 69 -8.21 -21.36 -16.63
CA GLY A 69 -9.38 -20.61 -17.12
C GLY A 69 -10.27 -20.01 -16.02
N GLU A 70 -9.97 -20.27 -14.75
CA GLU A 70 -10.74 -19.72 -13.63
C GLU A 70 -10.28 -18.32 -13.21
N ARG A 71 -11.16 -17.66 -12.46
CA ARG A 71 -10.91 -16.37 -11.84
C ARG A 71 -11.27 -16.44 -10.38
N ARG A 72 -10.52 -15.73 -9.55
CA ARG A 72 -10.79 -15.63 -8.13
C ARG A 72 -10.78 -14.18 -7.67
N GLU A 73 -11.83 -13.81 -6.97
CA GLU A 73 -11.97 -12.48 -6.38
C GLU A 73 -11.68 -12.52 -4.88
N LEU A 74 -10.93 -11.54 -4.40
CA LEU A 74 -10.53 -11.36 -3.01
C LEU A 74 -10.86 -9.93 -2.58
N HIS A 75 -11.54 -9.79 -1.45
CA HIS A 75 -11.81 -8.51 -0.82
C HIS A 75 -10.85 -8.31 0.34
N LEU A 76 -10.12 -7.21 0.30
CA LEU A 76 -9.00 -6.93 1.18
C LEU A 76 -9.14 -5.54 1.78
N GLU A 77 -8.63 -5.41 2.99
CA GLU A 77 -8.49 -4.11 3.64
C GLU A 77 -7.00 -3.78 3.77
N GLY A 78 -6.66 -2.53 3.49
CA GLY A 78 -5.31 -2.02 3.69
C GLY A 78 -4.73 -1.28 2.50
N GLN A 79 -3.52 -0.77 2.71
CA GLN A 79 -2.85 0.11 1.75
C GLN A 79 -2.00 -0.64 0.72
N ARG A 80 -1.67 -1.91 0.96
CA ARG A 80 -0.80 -2.68 0.06
C ARG A 80 -1.12 -4.16 0.16
N ALA A 81 -1.15 -4.82 -0.99
CA ALA A 81 -1.23 -6.27 -1.12
C ALA A 81 -0.18 -6.72 -2.14
N TRP A 82 0.41 -7.89 -1.91
CA TRP A 82 1.24 -8.54 -2.91
C TRP A 82 0.99 -10.05 -2.90
N PHE A 83 1.14 -10.67 -4.06
CA PHE A 83 0.96 -12.10 -4.29
C PHE A 83 2.08 -12.62 -5.15
N ILE A 84 2.45 -13.88 -4.95
CA ILE A 84 3.27 -14.63 -5.88
C ILE A 84 2.46 -15.85 -6.27
N TYR A 85 2.12 -15.96 -7.55
CA TYR A 85 1.49 -17.15 -8.12
C TYR A 85 2.46 -17.88 -9.04
N GLY A 86 2.38 -19.21 -9.06
CA GLY A 86 3.22 -20.04 -9.91
C GLY A 86 2.48 -21.18 -10.59
N SER A 87 3.01 -21.59 -11.74
CA SER A 87 2.66 -22.80 -12.50
C SER A 87 3.97 -23.45 -12.94
N GLY A 88 4.42 -24.47 -12.18
CA GLY A 88 5.71 -25.11 -12.37
C GLY A 88 6.89 -24.11 -12.34
N PRO A 89 7.71 -24.02 -13.40
CA PRO A 89 8.86 -23.11 -13.45
C PRO A 89 8.49 -21.64 -13.71
N ARG A 90 7.21 -21.36 -14.04
CA ARG A 90 6.71 -20.01 -14.33
C ARG A 90 6.15 -19.39 -13.05
N LYS A 91 6.51 -18.13 -12.77
CA LYS A 91 6.05 -17.40 -11.57
C LYS A 91 5.78 -15.93 -11.92
N CYS A 92 4.71 -15.39 -11.36
CA CYS A 92 4.37 -13.98 -11.43
C CYS A 92 4.28 -13.37 -10.03
N ARG A 93 4.91 -12.22 -9.84
CA ARG A 93 4.71 -11.35 -8.68
C ARG A 93 3.71 -10.27 -9.03
N PHE A 94 2.68 -10.13 -8.20
CA PHE A 94 1.67 -9.09 -8.32
C PHE A 94 1.71 -8.17 -7.11
N VAL A 95 1.57 -6.87 -7.34
CA VAL A 95 1.53 -5.87 -6.27
C VAL A 95 0.39 -4.89 -6.57
N ALA A 96 -0.42 -4.60 -5.56
CA ALA A 96 -1.39 -3.51 -5.54
C ALA A 96 -1.09 -2.61 -4.34
N GLN A 97 -1.09 -1.30 -4.53
CA GLN A 97 -0.84 -0.35 -3.46
C GLN A 97 -1.67 0.93 -3.63
N HIS A 98 -2.14 1.44 -2.51
CA HIS A 98 -2.84 2.69 -2.30
C HIS A 98 -1.99 3.61 -1.43
N SER A 99 -1.94 4.88 -1.79
CA SER A 99 -1.31 5.93 -0.98
C SER A 99 -2.11 7.22 -1.10
N LEU A 100 -2.08 8.05 -0.07
CA LEU A 100 -2.67 9.38 -0.12
C LEU A 100 -1.58 10.41 -0.37
N LYS A 101 -1.74 11.19 -1.44
CA LYS A 101 -0.88 12.33 -1.72
C LYS A 101 -1.58 13.61 -1.28
N GLN A 102 -0.94 14.36 -0.40
CA GLN A 102 -1.43 15.66 0.04
C GLN A 102 -1.46 16.63 -1.14
N ARG A 103 -2.58 17.34 -1.32
CA ARG A 103 -2.79 18.27 -2.43
C ARG A 103 -2.65 19.72 -1.99
N PHE A 104 -3.26 20.08 -0.87
CA PHE A 104 -3.21 21.43 -0.31
C PHE A 104 -2.93 21.37 1.19
N THR A 105 -2.18 22.37 1.67
CA THR A 105 -1.97 22.66 3.08
C THR A 105 -2.23 24.14 3.25
N ASP A 106 -3.42 24.47 3.71
CA ASP A 106 -3.71 25.75 4.34
C ASP A 106 -4.00 25.51 5.82
N SER A 107 -4.00 26.58 6.63
CA SER A 107 -4.08 26.53 8.09
C SER A 107 -5.35 25.88 8.64
N GLU A 108 -6.34 25.58 7.80
CA GLU A 108 -7.63 25.01 8.21
C GLU A 108 -8.03 23.73 7.46
N HIS A 109 -7.54 23.46 6.23
CA HIS A 109 -7.99 22.33 5.43
C HIS A 109 -6.83 21.54 4.82
N THR A 110 -6.62 20.31 5.31
CA THR A 110 -5.77 19.34 4.63
C THR A 110 -6.60 18.50 3.66
N SER A 111 -6.24 18.52 2.38
CA SER A 111 -6.89 17.69 1.36
C SER A 111 -5.95 16.63 0.80
N TYR A 112 -6.49 15.43 0.57
CA TYR A 112 -5.75 14.27 0.08
C TYR A 112 -6.31 13.76 -1.23
N LEU A 113 -5.43 13.35 -2.13
CA LEU A 113 -5.76 12.64 -3.37
C LEU A 113 -5.25 11.20 -3.29
N PRO A 114 -6.10 10.18 -3.49
CA PRO A 114 -5.65 8.80 -3.54
C PRO A 114 -4.87 8.52 -4.82
N VAL A 115 -3.79 7.76 -4.68
CA VAL A 115 -2.94 7.27 -5.76
C VAL A 115 -2.91 5.75 -5.66
N TRP A 116 -3.27 5.10 -6.76
CA TRP A 116 -3.26 3.64 -6.88
C TRP A 116 -2.17 3.18 -7.83
N SER A 117 -1.36 2.25 -7.36
CA SER A 117 -0.32 1.60 -8.14
C SER A 117 -0.57 0.10 -8.21
N ARG A 118 -0.09 -0.50 -9.29
CA ARG A 118 -0.29 -1.89 -9.66
C ARG A 118 0.90 -2.33 -10.48
N GLN A 119 1.42 -3.51 -10.18
CA GLN A 119 2.58 -4.10 -10.86
C GLN A 119 2.35 -5.59 -11.04
N ALA A 120 2.80 -6.11 -12.18
CA ALA A 120 2.91 -7.52 -12.47
C ALA A 120 4.28 -7.77 -13.09
N GLU A 121 5.01 -8.75 -12.56
CA GLU A 121 6.38 -9.05 -12.98
C GLU A 121 6.59 -10.56 -13.06
N SER A 122 7.23 -11.02 -14.13
CA SER A 122 7.64 -12.42 -14.24
C SER A 122 8.94 -12.63 -13.50
N ILE A 123 8.90 -13.52 -12.50
CA ILE A 123 10.03 -13.79 -11.58
C ILE A 123 10.42 -15.27 -11.56
N GLY A 124 9.84 -16.07 -12.44
CA GLY A 124 10.14 -17.50 -12.56
C GLY A 124 11.39 -17.77 -13.38
N GLU A 125 11.84 -19.02 -13.36
CA GLU A 125 12.93 -19.50 -14.23
C GLU A 125 12.53 -19.44 -15.71
N ARG A 126 11.24 -19.65 -15.99
CA ARG A 126 10.66 -19.43 -17.31
C ARG A 126 9.77 -18.20 -17.31
N THR A 127 9.89 -17.43 -18.38
CA THR A 127 9.06 -16.26 -18.64
C THR A 127 7.58 -16.65 -18.66
N ALA A 128 6.76 -15.83 -18.01
CA ALA A 128 5.30 -15.93 -18.00
C ALA A 128 4.69 -14.58 -18.39
N SER A 129 3.50 -14.61 -18.98
CA SER A 129 2.76 -13.37 -19.28
C SER A 129 2.04 -12.89 -18.03
N CYS A 130 2.66 -11.99 -17.26
CA CYS A 130 2.07 -11.39 -16.06
C CYS A 130 1.45 -10.02 -16.39
N LYS A 131 0.17 -9.81 -16.09
CA LYS A 131 -0.53 -8.54 -16.35
C LYS A 131 -1.22 -8.00 -15.08
N ALA A 132 -1.23 -6.69 -14.94
CA ALA A 132 -1.96 -5.97 -13.90
C ALA A 132 -2.74 -4.80 -14.49
N ARG A 133 -4.04 -4.69 -14.20
CA ARG A 133 -4.91 -3.62 -14.69
C ARG A 133 -5.76 -3.05 -13.56
N LEU A 134 -5.83 -1.73 -13.49
CA LEU A 134 -6.75 -1.01 -12.60
C LEU A 134 -8.11 -0.89 -13.33
N SER A 135 -9.22 -1.18 -12.66
CA SER A 135 -10.55 -1.17 -13.31
C SER A 135 -11.55 -0.21 -12.66
N LYS A 136 -11.71 -0.26 -11.33
CA LYS A 136 -12.62 0.61 -10.56
C LYS A 136 -11.85 1.38 -9.51
N THR A 137 -12.21 2.64 -9.29
CA THR A 137 -11.61 3.49 -8.25
C THR A 137 -12.66 4.44 -7.67
N LEU A 138 -12.69 4.58 -6.34
CA LEU A 138 -13.47 5.58 -5.63
C LEU A 138 -12.53 6.63 -5.05
N LYS A 139 -12.63 7.86 -5.55
CA LYS A 139 -11.77 9.00 -5.18
C LYS A 139 -12.22 9.74 -3.91
N ALA A 140 -13.29 9.30 -3.27
CA ALA A 140 -13.80 9.85 -2.01
C ALA A 140 -13.67 8.81 -0.88
N PRO A 141 -13.45 9.24 0.37
CA PRO A 141 -13.50 8.34 1.52
C PRO A 141 -14.89 7.66 1.68
N PRO A 142 -14.96 6.38 2.09
CA PRO A 142 -13.84 5.45 2.22
C PRO A 142 -13.28 5.07 0.85
N TYR A 143 -11.98 5.23 0.65
CA TYR A 143 -11.35 5.02 -0.66
C TYR A 143 -11.43 3.55 -1.05
N SER A 144 -11.67 3.27 -2.32
CA SER A 144 -11.68 1.88 -2.82
C SER A 144 -11.11 1.76 -4.22
N TYR A 145 -10.57 0.59 -4.54
CA TYR A 145 -10.08 0.31 -5.88
C TYR A 145 -10.08 -1.19 -6.19
N SER A 146 -10.16 -1.51 -7.49
CA SER A 146 -10.13 -2.88 -7.98
C SER A 146 -8.97 -3.09 -8.94
N VAL A 147 -8.20 -4.15 -8.71
CA VAL A 147 -7.08 -4.55 -9.55
C VAL A 147 -7.33 -5.95 -10.11
N LYS A 148 -7.18 -6.09 -11.43
CA LYS A 148 -7.25 -7.36 -12.15
C LYS A 148 -5.83 -7.81 -12.47
N PHE A 149 -5.45 -8.97 -11.94
CA PHE A 149 -4.21 -9.67 -12.25
C PHE A 149 -4.47 -10.84 -13.19
N SER A 150 -3.54 -11.11 -14.10
CA SER A 150 -3.57 -12.37 -14.86
C SER A 150 -2.18 -12.92 -15.13
N MET A 151 -2.10 -14.25 -15.22
CA MET A 151 -0.90 -15.01 -15.55
C MET A 151 -1.23 -16.01 -16.66
N GLY A 152 -0.44 -15.97 -17.75
CA GLY A 152 -0.49 -16.89 -18.90
C GLY A 152 0.82 -17.63 -19.12
#